data_AF-A0AAD7CWR6-F1
#
_entry.id   AF-A0AAD7CWR6-F1
#
_cell.length_a   1.000
_cell.length_b   1.000
_cell.length_c   1.000
_cell.angle_alpha   90.00
_cell.angle_beta   90.00
_cell.angle_gamma   90.00
#
_symmetry.space_group_name_H-M   'P 1'
#
loop_
_entity.id
_entity.type
_entity.pdbx_description
1 polymer ?
#
loop_
_entity_poly.entity_id
_entity_poly.type
_entity_poly.pdbx_seq_one_letter_code
_entity_poly.pdbx_strand_id
1 'polypeptide(L)'
;MAFLPLPPACPIVALPVEILLGIFYWLDGRSIVRCCSVCRVWQETVKTCTELKYKIELFADGILPNPGSSLSSLEKLEYLHKWRRAWQDMNWTSRTDFVINEHPRAYELVGGVFAQQNTWPESDFTAIRLPSSQRSGEITATQNIGVESLDFAMDPTQDLVVFLHRGADETGNFDCRAMSSLRPHPLASTPRLSFDLKDDNLRRIFLQVADDVVGLLFYTSHAADGSLRVVLFNWRTGIMLVDLEGSRFPPSVSDFALLSPRAFILGCVANPDSPGTPNSAGEIRIYTFEGTQHNHPTCVATLGLPQLDPHRSLERVVAHSGPFCAGPLPGAQFFKSNDNRICAISLTYDRAEVYSLYVHHRYFTKYLVNGDIATPPTVPWDEWGPHHSRMLPGRHRFWLR
;
A
#
# COMPACT_ATOMS: atom_id res chain seq x y z
N MET A 1 -16.84 39.07 52.24
CA MET A 1 -16.25 38.44 51.05
C MET A 1 -16.12 36.96 51.33
N ALA A 2 -17.02 36.15 50.77
CA ALA A 2 -16.96 34.70 50.87
C ALA A 2 -15.86 34.21 49.90
N PHE A 3 -14.86 33.51 50.43
CA PHE A 3 -13.89 32.80 49.61
C PHE A 3 -14.65 31.69 48.87
N LEU A 4 -14.74 31.80 47.55
CA LEU A 4 -15.16 30.69 46.71
C LEU A 4 -14.15 29.54 46.92
N PRO A 5 -14.62 28.31 47.16
CA PRO A 5 -13.73 27.16 47.25
C PRO A 5 -12.97 27.01 45.93
N LEU A 6 -11.67 26.73 46.02
CA LEU A 6 -10.84 26.38 44.87
C LEU A 6 -11.55 25.29 44.07
N PRO A 7 -11.59 25.38 42.73
CA PRO A 7 -12.19 24.34 41.91
C PRO A 7 -11.57 22.99 42.28
N PRO A 8 -12.36 21.90 42.34
CA PRO A 8 -11.81 20.59 42.68
C PRO A 8 -10.65 20.29 41.73
N ALA A 9 -9.50 19.93 42.30
CA ALA A 9 -8.33 19.54 41.52
C ALA A 9 -8.78 18.46 40.53
N CYS A 10 -8.46 18.65 39.24
CA CYS A 10 -8.86 17.73 38.19
C CYS A 10 -8.39 16.32 38.58
N PRO A 11 -9.31 15.34 38.79
CA PRO A 11 -8.98 14.06 39.42
C PRO A 11 -7.88 13.30 38.68
N ILE A 12 -7.82 13.50 37.36
CA ILE A 12 -6.83 12.86 36.49
C ILE A 12 -5.40 13.38 36.73
N VAL A 13 -5.24 14.64 37.18
CA VAL A 13 -3.92 15.24 37.46
C VAL A 13 -3.36 14.74 38.81
N ALA A 14 -4.23 14.21 39.68
CA ALA A 14 -3.84 13.58 40.94
C ALA A 14 -3.40 12.12 40.80
N LEU A 15 -3.49 11.54 39.59
CA LEU A 15 -3.00 10.19 39.34
C LEU A 15 -1.46 10.13 39.44
N PRO A 16 -0.89 9.02 39.93
CA PRO A 16 0.54 8.77 39.87
C PRO A 16 1.08 8.88 38.44
N VAL A 17 2.33 9.31 38.30
CA VAL A 17 2.94 9.56 36.99
C VAL A 17 2.98 8.30 36.13
N GLU A 18 3.14 7.13 36.75
CA GLU A 18 3.16 5.83 36.08
C GLU A 18 1.81 5.53 35.40
N ILE A 19 0.70 5.92 36.05
CA ILE A 19 -0.64 5.76 35.50
C ILE A 19 -0.87 6.75 34.36
N LEU A 20 -0.42 8.00 34.51
CA LEU A 20 -0.47 8.99 33.44
C LEU A 20 0.33 8.55 32.21
N LEU A 21 1.52 7.99 32.41
CA LEU A 21 2.33 7.41 31.33
C LEU A 21 1.60 6.26 30.65
N GLY A 22 1.00 5.35 31.43
CA GLY A 22 0.18 4.27 30.90
C GLY A 22 -0.99 4.79 30.05
N ILE A 23 -1.69 5.85 30.50
CA ILE A 23 -2.77 6.49 29.73
C ILE A 23 -2.24 7.13 28.45
N PHE A 24 -1.18 7.94 28.54
CA PHE A 24 -0.59 8.64 27.39
C PHE A 24 -0.02 7.67 26.36
N TYR A 25 0.45 6.49 26.80
CA TYR A 25 0.93 5.45 25.91
C TYR A 25 -0.15 4.95 24.95
N TRP A 26 -1.44 5.04 25.28
CA TRP A 26 -2.52 4.65 24.36
C TRP A 26 -2.93 5.74 23.35
N LEU A 27 -2.41 6.97 23.51
CA LEU A 27 -2.70 8.09 22.62
C LEU A 27 -1.79 8.09 21.38
N ASP A 28 -2.22 8.73 20.29
CA ASP A 28 -1.36 9.02 19.15
C ASP A 28 -0.40 10.21 19.43
N GLY A 29 0.65 10.36 18.63
CA GLY A 29 1.65 11.40 18.87
C GLY A 29 1.06 12.82 18.91
N ARG A 30 0.08 13.11 18.06
CA ARG A 30 -0.61 14.40 18.05
C ARG A 30 -1.37 14.66 19.35
N SER A 31 -2.07 13.66 19.89
CA SER A 31 -2.83 13.78 21.13
C SER A 31 -1.91 13.91 22.33
N ILE A 32 -0.77 13.20 22.36
CA ILE A 32 0.26 13.39 23.39
C ILE A 32 0.79 14.83 23.38
N VAL A 33 1.06 15.40 22.21
CA VAL A 33 1.48 16.82 22.11
C VAL A 33 0.39 17.76 22.62
N ARG A 34 -0.89 17.46 22.39
CA ARG A 34 -2.01 18.24 22.95
C ARG A 34 -2.09 18.14 24.47
N CYS A 35 -1.76 16.99 25.07
CA CYS A 35 -1.69 16.83 26.53
C CYS A 35 -0.71 17.82 27.18
N CYS A 36 0.36 18.21 26.48
CA CYS A 36 1.31 19.24 26.96
C CYS A 36 0.67 20.63 27.17
N SER A 37 -0.49 20.90 26.58
CA SER A 37 -1.21 22.16 26.70
C SER A 37 -2.29 22.14 27.79
N VAL A 38 -2.48 21.02 28.49
CA VAL A 38 -3.52 20.87 29.52
C VAL A 38 -3.07 21.44 30.87
N CYS A 39 -1.91 21.01 31.38
CA CYS A 39 -1.34 21.52 32.62
C CYS A 39 0.18 21.29 32.70
N ARG A 40 0.84 21.92 33.68
CA ARG A 40 2.29 21.80 33.88
C ARG A 40 2.73 20.37 34.22
N VAL A 41 1.94 19.64 35.00
CA VAL A 41 2.26 18.24 35.37
C VAL A 41 2.33 17.36 34.12
N TRP A 42 1.29 17.42 33.27
CA TRP A 42 1.24 16.65 32.03
C TRP A 42 2.35 17.05 31.06
N GLN A 43 2.59 18.36 30.92
CA GLN A 43 3.69 18.86 30.12
C GLN A 43 5.04 18.31 30.59
N GLU A 44 5.29 18.32 31.90
CA GLU A 44 6.54 17.82 32.48
C GLU A 44 6.65 16.30 32.32
N THR A 45 5.56 15.54 32.52
CA THR A 45 5.52 14.09 32.28
C THR A 45 5.91 13.75 30.84
N VAL A 46 5.34 14.44 29.85
CA VAL A 46 5.69 14.22 28.42
C VAL A 46 7.12 14.66 28.13
N LYS A 47 7.57 15.79 28.70
CA LYS A 47 8.93 16.33 28.47
C LYS A 47 10.03 15.50 29.14
N THR A 48 9.74 14.77 30.20
CA THR A 48 10.74 13.97 30.91
C THR A 48 10.76 12.52 30.44
N CYS A 49 9.63 12.00 29.94
CA CYS A 49 9.53 10.63 29.46
C CYS A 49 10.09 10.46 28.04
N THR A 50 11.22 9.77 27.91
CA THR A 50 11.85 9.45 26.62
C THR A 50 10.99 8.58 25.72
N GLU A 51 10.19 7.66 26.30
CA GLU A 51 9.30 6.79 25.53
C GLU A 51 8.18 7.58 24.83
N LEU A 52 7.57 8.53 25.53
CA LEU A 52 6.56 9.41 24.93
C LEU A 52 7.17 10.31 23.85
N LYS A 53 8.38 10.85 24.08
CA LYS A 53 9.11 11.58 23.03
C LYS A 53 9.35 10.73 21.79
N TYR A 54 9.86 9.51 21.97
CA TYR A 54 10.08 8.58 20.87
C TYR A 54 8.79 8.31 20.10
N LYS A 55 7.66 8.10 20.80
CA LYS A 55 6.35 7.92 20.17
C LYS A 55 5.88 9.15 19.38
N ILE A 56 6.10 10.37 19.89
CA ILE A 56 5.79 11.61 19.17
C ILE A 56 6.62 11.72 17.90
N GLU A 57 7.93 11.45 17.97
CA GLU A 57 8.85 11.54 16.84
C GLU A 57 8.53 10.51 15.75
N LEU A 58 8.21 9.27 16.13
CA LEU A 58 7.72 8.25 15.19
C LEU A 58 6.44 8.69 14.47
N PHE A 59 5.50 9.28 15.21
CA PHE A 59 4.26 9.80 14.63
C PHE A 59 4.53 10.94 13.64
N ALA A 60 5.46 11.84 13.97
CA ALA A 60 5.85 12.96 13.09
C ALA A 60 6.43 12.46 11.76
N ASP A 61 7.21 11.38 11.80
CA ASP A 61 7.82 10.76 10.61
C ASP A 61 6.89 9.75 9.89
N GLY A 62 5.71 9.45 10.45
CA GLY A 62 4.75 8.52 9.86
C GLY A 62 5.18 7.04 9.89
N ILE A 63 6.06 6.68 10.82
CA ILE A 63 6.61 5.33 11.01
C ILE A 63 6.12 4.70 12.32
N LEU A 64 6.23 3.38 12.41
CA LEU A 64 5.80 2.58 13.56
C LEU A 64 7.02 1.96 14.26
N PRO A 65 6.96 1.82 15.60
CA PRO A 65 8.02 1.14 16.34
C PRO A 65 8.03 -0.35 15.98
N ASN A 66 9.21 -0.96 15.84
CA ASN A 66 9.29 -2.43 15.78
C ASN A 66 9.25 -3.01 17.21
N PRO A 67 8.23 -3.82 17.57
CA PRO A 67 8.17 -4.48 18.88
C PRO A 67 9.36 -5.41 19.16
N GLY A 68 9.98 -5.95 18.12
CA GLY A 68 11.15 -6.82 18.23
C GLY A 68 12.48 -6.11 18.49
N SER A 69 12.50 -4.77 18.56
CA SER A 69 13.73 -4.02 18.82
C SER A 69 14.14 -4.10 20.31
N SER A 70 15.33 -4.63 20.56
CA SER A 70 15.96 -4.76 21.88
C SER A 70 16.53 -3.46 22.45
N LEU A 71 16.53 -2.38 21.67
CA LEU A 71 17.07 -1.09 22.09
C LEU A 71 16.18 -0.43 23.16
N SER A 72 16.81 0.27 24.09
CA SER A 72 16.12 1.15 25.04
C SER A 72 15.42 2.32 24.34
N SER A 73 14.44 2.96 24.99
CA SER A 73 13.74 4.12 24.42
C SER A 73 14.68 5.28 24.07
N LEU A 74 15.78 5.45 24.81
CA LEU A 74 16.80 6.45 24.54
C LEU A 74 17.58 6.12 23.25
N GLU A 75 18.10 4.90 23.15
CA GLU A 75 18.84 4.45 21.97
C GLU A 75 17.96 4.48 20.71
N LYS A 76 16.67 4.12 20.83
CA LYS A 76 15.68 4.22 19.76
C LYS A 76 15.51 5.66 19.26
N LEU A 77 15.40 6.61 20.19
CA LEU A 77 15.27 8.03 19.86
C LEU A 77 16.53 8.59 19.21
N GLU A 78 17.71 8.26 19.74
CA GLU A 78 18.99 8.66 19.16
C GLU A 78 19.19 8.09 17.76
N TYR A 79 18.85 6.81 17.57
CA TYR A 79 18.88 6.15 16.27
C TYR A 79 17.95 6.86 15.27
N LEU A 80 16.72 7.19 15.67
CA LEU A 80 15.77 7.90 14.82
C LEU A 80 16.29 9.28 14.40
N HIS A 81 16.83 10.06 15.34
CA HIS A 81 17.42 11.36 15.04
C HIS A 81 18.64 11.26 14.10
N LYS A 82 19.47 10.22 14.27
CA LYS A 82 20.60 9.95 13.37
C LYS A 82 20.10 9.60 11.96
N TRP A 83 19.10 8.72 11.86
CA TRP A 83 18.49 8.34 10.60
C TRP A 83 17.88 9.54 9.87
N ARG A 84 17.12 10.39 10.58
CA ARG A 84 16.50 11.59 10.00
C ARG A 84 17.54 12.57 9.46
N ARG A 85 18.58 12.87 10.24
CA ARG A 85 19.69 13.73 9.79
C ARG A 85 20.41 13.17 8.57
N ALA A 86 20.67 11.86 8.55
CA ALA A 86 21.31 11.23 7.39
C ALA A 86 20.49 11.40 6.10
N TRP A 87 19.16 11.31 6.18
CA TRP A 87 18.28 11.58 5.03
C TRP A 87 18.22 13.06 4.64
N GLN A 88 18.20 13.97 5.60
CA GLN A 88 18.14 15.41 5.34
C GLN A 88 19.44 15.93 4.70
N ASP A 89 20.58 15.47 5.21
CA ASP A 89 21.91 15.91 4.78
C ASP A 89 22.47 15.05 3.63
N MET A 90 21.74 14.01 3.20
CA MET A 90 22.20 13.00 2.25
C MET A 90 23.55 12.38 2.64
N ASN A 91 23.74 12.16 3.94
CA ASN A 91 24.99 11.68 4.54
C ASN A 91 25.02 10.14 4.59
N TRP A 92 25.47 9.54 3.49
CA TRP A 92 25.60 8.10 3.33
C TRP A 92 26.78 7.55 4.14
N THR A 93 26.58 6.47 4.91
CA THR A 93 27.64 5.85 5.72
C THR A 93 28.50 4.86 4.96
N SER A 94 27.93 4.24 3.92
CA SER A 94 28.60 3.23 3.12
C SER A 94 27.94 3.13 1.75
N ARG A 95 28.67 2.54 0.79
CA ARG A 95 28.19 2.22 -0.55
C ARG A 95 28.47 0.75 -0.82
N THR A 96 27.51 0.07 -1.44
CA THR A 96 27.66 -1.30 -1.92
C THR A 96 27.09 -1.34 -3.33
N ASP A 97 27.87 -1.84 -4.27
CA ASP A 97 27.46 -1.99 -5.65
C ASP A 97 27.09 -3.46 -5.90
N PHE A 98 25.98 -3.68 -6.60
CA PHE A 98 25.51 -5.01 -7.02
C PHE A 98 25.45 -5.06 -8.53
N VAL A 99 25.88 -6.18 -9.11
CA VAL A 99 25.67 -6.47 -10.52
C VAL A 99 24.23 -6.96 -10.68
N ILE A 100 23.43 -6.20 -11.42
CA ILE A 100 22.06 -6.56 -11.79
C ILE A 100 22.00 -6.90 -13.28
N ASN A 101 20.94 -7.59 -13.71
CA ASN A 101 20.72 -7.80 -15.13
C ASN A 101 20.28 -6.46 -15.73
N GLU A 102 20.80 -6.11 -16.91
CA GLU A 102 20.42 -4.88 -17.60
C GLU A 102 18.99 -4.95 -18.17
N HIS A 103 18.52 -6.17 -18.49
CA HIS A 103 17.23 -6.40 -19.14
C HIS A 103 16.43 -7.51 -18.44
N PRO A 104 16.11 -7.36 -17.15
CA PRO A 104 15.31 -8.35 -16.44
C PRO A 104 13.88 -8.38 -17.00
N ARG A 105 13.23 -9.55 -16.90
CA ARG A 105 11.82 -9.74 -17.27
C ARG A 105 10.88 -8.94 -16.38
N ALA A 106 11.21 -8.89 -15.08
CA ALA A 106 10.48 -8.18 -14.04
C ALA A 106 11.45 -7.83 -12.89
N TYR A 107 11.15 -6.79 -12.13
CA TYR A 107 11.89 -6.38 -10.94
C TYR A 107 11.00 -5.64 -9.95
N GLU A 108 11.32 -5.72 -8.66
CA GLU A 108 10.52 -5.19 -7.56
C GLU A 108 11.45 -4.65 -6.45
N LEU A 109 11.05 -3.58 -5.74
CA LEU A 109 11.75 -3.09 -4.56
C LEU A 109 10.78 -2.98 -3.37
N VAL A 110 10.72 -4.05 -2.58
CA VAL A 110 9.81 -4.15 -1.42
C VAL A 110 10.61 -4.30 -0.15
N GLY A 111 10.30 -3.50 0.88
CA GLY A 111 10.91 -3.68 2.20
C GLY A 111 12.44 -3.75 2.18
N GLY A 112 13.12 -2.86 1.45
CA GLY A 112 14.59 -2.86 1.39
C GLY A 112 15.20 -4.12 0.76
N VAL A 113 14.42 -4.90 0.01
CA VAL A 113 14.90 -5.99 -0.83
C VAL A 113 14.61 -5.63 -2.27
N PHE A 114 15.66 -5.55 -3.08
CA PHE A 114 15.54 -5.50 -4.53
C PHE A 114 15.49 -6.93 -5.05
N ALA A 115 14.52 -7.25 -5.89
CA ALA A 115 14.47 -8.52 -6.57
C ALA A 115 14.32 -8.32 -8.08
N GLN A 116 14.87 -9.25 -8.85
CA GLN A 116 14.73 -9.29 -10.29
C GLN A 116 14.55 -10.73 -10.76
N GLN A 117 13.92 -10.87 -11.93
CA GLN A 117 13.75 -12.14 -12.60
C GLN A 117 14.29 -12.02 -14.04
N ASN A 118 15.14 -12.95 -14.46
CA ASN A 118 15.62 -13.00 -15.85
C ASN A 118 14.54 -13.51 -16.81
N THR A 119 14.75 -13.27 -18.11
CA THR A 119 13.93 -13.84 -19.17
C THR A 119 14.15 -15.36 -19.31
N TRP A 120 13.15 -16.07 -19.83
CA TRP A 120 13.28 -17.47 -20.22
C TRP A 120 14.38 -17.63 -21.30
N PRO A 121 15.19 -18.72 -21.30
CA PRO A 121 15.10 -19.92 -20.45
C PRO A 121 15.83 -19.86 -19.11
N GLU A 122 16.66 -18.85 -18.87
CA GLU A 122 17.41 -18.73 -17.61
C GLU A 122 16.45 -18.60 -16.43
N SER A 123 15.49 -17.67 -16.49
CA SER A 123 14.46 -17.48 -15.45
C SER A 123 15.01 -17.46 -14.01
N ASP A 124 16.24 -17.00 -13.84
CA ASP A 124 16.85 -16.85 -12.54
C ASP A 124 16.15 -15.74 -11.77
N PHE A 125 15.75 -16.06 -10.54
CA PHE A 125 15.29 -15.08 -9.57
C PHE A 125 16.45 -14.71 -8.67
N THR A 126 16.74 -13.40 -8.60
CA THR A 126 17.76 -12.85 -7.70
C THR A 126 17.09 -11.92 -6.70
N ALA A 127 17.32 -12.15 -5.41
CA ALA A 127 16.91 -11.26 -4.33
C ALA A 127 18.15 -10.69 -3.63
N ILE A 128 18.16 -9.37 -3.45
CA ILE A 128 19.25 -8.59 -2.88
C ILE A 128 18.69 -7.77 -1.72
N ARG A 129 19.15 -8.06 -0.50
CA ARG A 129 18.86 -7.22 0.65
C ARG A 129 19.77 -5.99 0.61
N LEU A 130 19.17 -4.80 0.57
CA LEU A 130 19.90 -3.54 0.51
C LEU A 130 20.67 -3.26 1.81
N PRO A 131 21.82 -2.56 1.71
CA PRO A 131 22.63 -2.23 2.87
C PRO A 131 21.90 -1.30 3.84
N SER A 132 22.26 -1.39 5.12
CA SER A 132 21.84 -0.46 6.17
C SER A 132 23.03 -0.09 7.05
N SER A 133 22.86 0.88 7.96
CA SER A 133 23.91 1.25 8.92
C SER A 133 24.31 0.12 9.87
N GLN A 134 23.49 -0.93 9.99
CA GLN A 134 23.72 -2.06 10.88
C GLN A 134 24.11 -3.34 10.13
N ARG A 135 24.04 -3.35 8.78
CA ARG A 135 24.23 -4.56 7.98
C ARG A 135 24.72 -4.24 6.58
N SER A 136 25.71 -4.99 6.11
CA SER A 136 26.10 -5.01 4.70
C SER A 136 24.95 -5.53 3.85
N GLY A 137 24.81 -4.99 2.64
CA GLY A 137 23.88 -5.56 1.67
C GLY A 137 24.40 -6.92 1.19
N GLU A 138 23.50 -7.82 0.85
CA GLU A 138 23.84 -9.19 0.44
C GLU A 138 22.85 -9.72 -0.59
N ILE A 139 23.34 -10.58 -1.48
CA ILE A 139 22.48 -11.40 -2.34
C ILE A 139 21.94 -12.53 -1.46
N THR A 140 20.64 -12.53 -1.21
CA THR A 140 19.97 -13.50 -0.33
C THR A 140 19.55 -14.77 -1.07
N ALA A 141 19.31 -14.67 -2.39
CA ALA A 141 18.97 -15.80 -3.22
C ALA A 141 19.36 -15.50 -4.68
N THR A 142 19.90 -16.51 -5.36
CA THR A 142 20.01 -16.57 -6.83
C THR A 142 19.71 -18.00 -7.25
N GLN A 143 18.55 -18.23 -7.86
CA GLN A 143 18.14 -19.57 -8.26
C GLN A 143 17.15 -19.53 -9.42
N ASN A 144 17.31 -20.49 -10.34
CA ASN A 144 16.38 -20.74 -11.43
C ASN A 144 15.02 -21.20 -10.88
N ILE A 145 13.95 -20.50 -11.27
CA ILE A 145 12.59 -20.79 -10.77
C ILE A 145 11.95 -22.04 -11.41
N GLY A 146 12.50 -22.54 -12.51
CA GLY A 146 12.06 -23.74 -13.23
C GLY A 146 10.76 -23.57 -14.03
N VAL A 147 10.23 -22.35 -14.14
CA VAL A 147 8.98 -22.02 -14.85
C VAL A 147 9.12 -20.71 -15.63
N GLU A 148 8.39 -20.57 -16.73
CA GLU A 148 8.30 -19.31 -17.47
C GLU A 148 7.33 -18.35 -16.75
N SER A 149 7.87 -17.54 -15.85
CA SER A 149 7.10 -16.53 -15.12
C SER A 149 6.94 -15.24 -15.94
N LEU A 150 5.71 -14.74 -15.98
CA LEU A 150 5.28 -13.52 -16.67
C LEU A 150 5.53 -12.25 -15.85
N ASP A 151 5.41 -12.35 -14.53
CA ASP A 151 5.62 -11.28 -13.55
C ASP A 151 5.74 -11.91 -12.14
N PHE A 152 6.21 -11.15 -11.16
CA PHE A 152 6.19 -11.58 -9.76
C PHE A 152 5.85 -10.43 -8.82
N ALA A 153 5.34 -10.77 -7.64
CA ALA A 153 5.22 -9.85 -6.52
C ALA A 153 5.77 -10.51 -5.26
N MET A 154 6.17 -9.71 -4.27
CA MET A 154 6.81 -10.23 -3.08
C MET A 154 6.43 -9.46 -1.81
N ASP A 155 6.52 -10.15 -0.68
CA ASP A 155 6.54 -9.55 0.64
C ASP A 155 7.68 -10.19 1.46
N PRO A 156 8.87 -9.55 1.49
CA PRO A 156 10.02 -10.07 2.22
C PRO A 156 9.83 -10.13 3.73
N THR A 157 8.82 -9.45 4.28
CA THR A 157 8.51 -9.50 5.71
C THR A 157 7.85 -10.82 6.11
N GLN A 158 7.33 -11.55 5.12
CA GLN A 158 6.73 -12.86 5.27
C GLN A 158 7.57 -13.98 4.63
N ASP A 159 8.75 -13.66 4.10
CA ASP A 159 9.53 -14.57 3.24
C ASP A 159 8.74 -15.04 2.00
N LEU A 160 7.86 -14.20 1.43
CA LEU A 160 6.95 -14.60 0.34
C LEU A 160 7.35 -14.00 -1.01
N VAL A 161 7.40 -14.84 -2.05
CA VAL A 161 7.35 -14.44 -3.46
C VAL A 161 6.26 -15.22 -4.18
N VAL A 162 5.51 -14.53 -5.03
CA VAL A 162 4.46 -15.12 -5.86
C VAL A 162 4.78 -14.90 -7.32
N PHE A 163 4.99 -15.98 -8.06
CA PHE A 163 5.25 -15.95 -9.50
C PHE A 163 3.96 -16.18 -10.27
N LEU A 164 3.68 -15.35 -11.28
CA LEU A 164 2.58 -15.54 -12.21
C LEU A 164 3.09 -16.26 -13.46
N HIS A 165 2.45 -17.35 -13.86
CA HIS A 165 2.76 -18.05 -15.11
C HIS A 165 1.49 -18.59 -15.79
N ARG A 166 1.61 -18.91 -17.09
CA ARG A 166 0.54 -19.54 -17.87
C ARG A 166 0.70 -21.06 -17.81
N GLY A 167 -0.36 -21.76 -17.40
CA GLY A 167 -0.44 -23.21 -17.39
C GLY A 167 -0.80 -23.79 -18.76
N ALA A 168 -0.70 -25.12 -18.89
CA ALA A 168 -0.96 -25.84 -20.15
C ALA A 168 -2.43 -25.76 -20.58
N ASP A 169 -3.37 -25.77 -19.64
CA ASP A 169 -4.81 -25.80 -19.90
C ASP A 169 -5.45 -24.39 -19.89
N GLU A 170 -4.73 -23.40 -20.42
CA GLU A 170 -5.19 -22.00 -20.42
C GLU A 170 -5.55 -21.44 -19.04
N THR A 171 -4.83 -21.92 -18.02
CA THR A 171 -4.98 -21.42 -16.66
C THR A 171 -3.91 -20.38 -16.36
N GLY A 172 -4.28 -19.34 -15.63
CA GLY A 172 -3.34 -18.46 -14.95
C GLY A 172 -2.99 -19.09 -13.61
N ASN A 173 -1.71 -19.11 -13.26
CA ASN A 173 -1.24 -19.76 -12.05
C ASN A 173 -0.36 -18.83 -11.23
N PHE A 174 -0.61 -18.79 -9.92
CA PHE A 174 0.27 -18.19 -8.92
C PHE A 174 1.03 -19.30 -8.20
N ASP A 175 2.36 -19.31 -8.32
CA ASP A 175 3.24 -20.18 -7.53
C ASP A 175 3.71 -19.39 -6.29
N CYS A 176 3.17 -19.72 -5.11
CA CYS A 176 3.52 -19.12 -3.83
C CYS A 176 4.72 -19.84 -3.21
N ARG A 177 5.87 -19.15 -3.13
CA ARG A 177 7.14 -19.71 -2.70
C ARG A 177 7.77 -18.92 -1.56
N ALA A 178 8.57 -19.59 -0.75
CA ALA A 178 9.44 -18.96 0.24
C ALA A 178 10.61 -18.26 -0.47
N MET A 179 10.81 -16.96 -0.30
CA MET A 179 11.88 -16.20 -0.98
C MET A 179 13.27 -16.76 -0.68
N SER A 180 13.50 -17.17 0.56
CA SER A 180 14.77 -17.71 1.05
C SER A 180 15.19 -19.04 0.41
N SER A 181 14.24 -19.84 -0.07
CA SER A 181 14.50 -21.21 -0.53
C SER A 181 13.90 -21.56 -1.90
N LEU A 182 13.04 -20.69 -2.43
CA LEU A 182 12.16 -20.88 -3.59
C LEU A 182 11.37 -22.20 -3.59
N ARG A 183 11.16 -22.79 -2.41
CA ARG A 183 10.28 -23.95 -2.20
C ARG A 183 8.85 -23.49 -1.94
N PRO A 184 7.84 -24.38 -2.05
CA PRO A 184 6.48 -24.08 -1.61
C PRO A 184 6.44 -23.35 -0.26
N HIS A 185 5.73 -22.22 -0.21
CA HIS A 185 5.70 -21.42 1.00
C HIS A 185 5.01 -22.20 2.14
N PRO A 186 5.59 -22.28 3.35
CA PRO A 186 5.06 -23.14 4.43
C PRO A 186 3.68 -22.73 4.95
N LEU A 187 3.32 -21.44 4.81
CA LEU A 187 1.99 -20.93 5.17
C LEU A 187 0.95 -21.05 4.05
N ALA A 188 1.33 -21.50 2.85
CA ALA A 188 0.39 -21.70 1.76
C ALA A 188 -0.21 -23.11 1.85
N SER A 189 -1.51 -23.19 2.15
CA SER A 189 -2.27 -24.44 2.15
C SER A 189 -2.28 -25.09 0.76
N THR A 190 -2.28 -24.27 -0.28
CA THR A 190 -2.15 -24.68 -1.68
C THR A 190 -1.04 -23.84 -2.32
N PRO A 191 0.15 -24.42 -2.58
CA PRO A 191 1.29 -23.67 -3.12
C PRO A 191 1.07 -23.10 -4.53
N ARG A 192 0.11 -23.66 -5.28
CA ARG A 192 -0.27 -23.19 -6.61
C ARG A 192 -1.74 -22.82 -6.63
N LEU A 193 -2.03 -21.56 -6.92
CA LEU A 193 -3.39 -21.05 -7.06
C LEU A 193 -3.69 -20.90 -8.55
N SER A 194 -4.83 -21.41 -9.00
CA SER A 194 -5.18 -21.42 -10.42
C SER A 194 -6.48 -20.66 -10.68
N PHE A 195 -6.53 -19.93 -11.78
CA PHE A 195 -7.74 -19.32 -12.30
C PHE A 195 -7.84 -19.53 -13.82
N ASP A 196 -9.05 -19.58 -14.32
CA ASP A 196 -9.34 -19.78 -15.74
C ASP A 196 -8.99 -18.53 -16.55
N LEU A 197 -8.24 -18.65 -17.67
CA LEU A 197 -8.00 -17.54 -18.60
C LEU A 197 -9.05 -17.46 -19.71
N LYS A 198 -9.90 -18.47 -19.94
CA LYS A 198 -10.93 -18.45 -21.00
C LYS A 198 -10.38 -18.05 -22.38
N ASP A 199 -9.29 -18.69 -22.83
CA ASP A 199 -8.54 -18.33 -24.04
C ASP A 199 -7.94 -16.89 -24.05
N ASP A 200 -7.97 -16.15 -22.93
CA ASP A 200 -7.44 -14.79 -22.89
C ASP A 200 -5.91 -14.74 -22.88
N ASN A 201 -5.39 -13.78 -23.63
CA ASN A 201 -4.00 -13.38 -23.48
C ASN A 201 -3.86 -12.37 -22.35
N LEU A 202 -3.02 -12.70 -21.37
CA LEU A 202 -2.64 -11.77 -20.29
C LEU A 202 -1.88 -10.58 -20.88
N ARG A 203 -2.54 -9.42 -20.95
CA ARG A 203 -1.92 -8.15 -21.36
C ARG A 203 -1.96 -7.15 -20.21
N ARG A 204 -0.94 -6.28 -20.12
CA ARG A 204 -0.84 -5.23 -19.09
C ARG A 204 -1.11 -5.76 -17.67
N ILE A 205 -0.25 -6.69 -17.27
CA ILE A 205 -0.30 -7.38 -15.98
C ILE A 205 0.11 -6.42 -14.85
N PHE A 206 -0.68 -6.38 -13.78
CA PHE A 206 -0.29 -5.78 -12.51
C PHE A 206 -0.55 -6.77 -11.40
N LEU A 207 0.52 -7.23 -10.76
CA LEU A 207 0.50 -8.18 -9.66
C LEU A 207 0.87 -7.44 -8.37
N GLN A 208 0.10 -7.65 -7.30
CA GLN A 208 0.33 -7.04 -5.99
C GLN A 208 0.11 -8.05 -4.89
N VAL A 209 0.87 -7.92 -3.79
CA VAL A 209 0.66 -8.66 -2.54
C VAL A 209 0.32 -7.66 -1.44
N ALA A 210 -0.68 -7.98 -0.61
CA ALA A 210 -1.01 -7.26 0.60
C ALA A 210 -1.38 -8.24 1.72
N ASP A 211 -0.45 -8.46 2.65
CA ASP A 211 -0.56 -9.45 3.74
C ASP A 211 -0.89 -10.85 3.22
N ASP A 212 -2.12 -11.32 3.40
CA ASP A 212 -2.58 -12.64 2.97
C ASP A 212 -3.25 -12.64 1.58
N VAL A 213 -3.33 -11.48 0.90
CA VAL A 213 -3.94 -11.35 -0.42
C VAL A 213 -2.90 -11.21 -1.51
N VAL A 214 -3.07 -11.99 -2.58
CA VAL A 214 -2.46 -11.73 -3.89
C VAL A 214 -3.55 -11.22 -4.83
N GLY A 215 -3.25 -10.13 -5.55
CA GLY A 215 -4.17 -9.51 -6.49
C GLY A 215 -3.54 -9.34 -7.86
N LEU A 216 -4.31 -9.65 -8.89
CA LEU A 216 -3.91 -9.53 -10.28
C LEU A 216 -4.94 -8.71 -11.06
N LEU A 217 -4.44 -7.69 -11.74
CA LEU A 217 -5.12 -6.98 -12.82
C LEU A 217 -4.53 -7.42 -14.16
N PHE A 218 -5.38 -7.68 -15.15
CA PHE A 218 -4.96 -7.83 -16.53
C PHE A 218 -6.05 -7.44 -17.52
N TYR A 219 -5.66 -7.22 -18.76
CA TYR A 219 -6.55 -6.97 -19.88
C TYR A 219 -6.74 -8.26 -20.68
N THR A 220 -7.99 -8.55 -21.02
CA THR A 220 -8.44 -9.70 -21.82
C THR A 220 -8.51 -9.36 -23.31
N SER A 221 -8.58 -10.38 -24.16
CA SER A 221 -8.62 -10.21 -25.62
C SER A 221 -10.03 -10.25 -26.23
N HIS A 222 -11.04 -10.73 -25.49
CA HIS A 222 -12.35 -11.12 -26.06
C HIS A 222 -13.42 -10.03 -26.16
N ALA A 223 -13.14 -8.77 -25.80
CA ALA A 223 -14.05 -7.67 -26.09
C ALA A 223 -13.46 -6.77 -27.19
N ALA A 224 -14.32 -6.20 -28.04
CA ALA A 224 -13.93 -5.21 -29.05
C ALA A 224 -13.14 -4.02 -28.45
N ASP A 225 -13.24 -3.83 -27.12
CA ASP A 225 -12.53 -2.81 -26.33
C ASP A 225 -11.53 -3.35 -25.28
N GLY A 226 -11.24 -4.66 -25.23
CA GLY A 226 -10.33 -5.26 -24.25
C GLY A 226 -10.81 -5.11 -22.81
N SER A 227 -11.58 -6.07 -22.29
CA SER A 227 -12.12 -5.95 -20.94
C SER A 227 -11.03 -6.17 -19.90
N LEU A 228 -11.08 -5.39 -18.82
CA LEU A 228 -10.20 -5.54 -17.67
C LEU A 228 -10.76 -6.67 -16.77
N ARG A 229 -9.87 -7.41 -16.12
CA ARG A 229 -10.21 -8.47 -15.15
C ARG A 229 -9.37 -8.32 -13.88
N VAL A 230 -10.02 -8.46 -12.73
CA VAL A 230 -9.38 -8.43 -11.40
C VAL A 230 -9.63 -9.76 -10.72
N VAL A 231 -8.56 -10.45 -10.36
CA VAL A 231 -8.62 -11.69 -9.60
C VAL A 231 -7.83 -11.53 -8.30
N LEU A 232 -8.48 -11.79 -7.17
CA LEU A 232 -7.86 -11.75 -5.84
C LEU A 232 -7.95 -13.13 -5.19
N PHE A 233 -6.87 -13.59 -4.58
CA PHE A 233 -6.83 -14.81 -3.78
C PHE A 233 -6.29 -14.54 -2.39
N ASN A 234 -6.77 -15.31 -1.42
CA ASN A 234 -6.05 -15.50 -0.17
C ASN A 234 -4.98 -16.56 -0.39
N TRP A 235 -3.70 -16.17 -0.46
CA TRP A 235 -2.63 -17.09 -0.82
C TRP A 235 -2.32 -18.13 0.29
N ARG A 236 -2.68 -17.83 1.54
CA ARG A 236 -2.50 -18.75 2.67
C ARG A 236 -3.51 -19.89 2.64
N THR A 237 -4.76 -19.59 2.31
CA THR A 237 -5.86 -20.58 2.31
C THR A 237 -6.12 -21.19 0.93
N GLY A 238 -5.72 -20.50 -0.14
CA GLY A 238 -5.99 -20.87 -1.53
C GLY A 238 -7.38 -20.45 -2.03
N ILE A 239 -8.16 -19.75 -1.21
CA ILE A 239 -9.52 -19.33 -1.55
C ILE A 239 -9.48 -18.14 -2.51
N MET A 240 -10.18 -18.24 -3.64
CA MET A 240 -10.45 -17.10 -4.52
C MET A 240 -11.41 -16.15 -3.83
N LEU A 241 -10.97 -14.91 -3.58
CA LEU A 241 -11.76 -13.90 -2.88
C LEU A 241 -12.64 -13.10 -3.85
N VAL A 242 -12.07 -12.72 -5.00
CA VAL A 242 -12.72 -11.86 -5.98
C VAL A 242 -12.35 -12.31 -7.40
N ASP A 243 -13.34 -12.35 -8.30
CA ASP A 243 -13.16 -12.52 -9.74
C ASP A 243 -14.13 -11.60 -10.51
N LEU A 244 -13.65 -10.40 -10.81
CA LEU A 244 -14.40 -9.38 -11.54
C LEU A 244 -13.97 -9.36 -12.99
N GLU A 245 -14.95 -9.41 -13.90
CA GLU A 245 -14.79 -9.35 -15.36
C GLU A 245 -16.06 -8.80 -16.01
N GLY A 246 -15.93 -8.21 -17.20
CA GLY A 246 -17.04 -7.83 -18.06
C GLY A 246 -18.03 -6.88 -17.38
N SER A 247 -19.34 -7.20 -17.47
CA SER A 247 -20.44 -6.39 -16.94
C SER A 247 -20.46 -6.29 -15.40
N ARG A 248 -19.62 -7.04 -14.69
CA ARG A 248 -19.46 -6.91 -13.23
C ARG A 248 -18.62 -5.70 -12.84
N PHE A 249 -17.85 -5.14 -13.77
CA PHE A 249 -17.15 -3.88 -13.52
C PHE A 249 -18.10 -2.68 -13.68
N PRO A 250 -17.82 -1.58 -12.96
CA PRO A 250 -18.20 -0.26 -13.45
C PRO A 250 -17.86 -0.12 -14.94
N PRO A 251 -18.67 0.61 -15.72
CA PRO A 251 -18.27 1.00 -17.05
C PRO A 251 -16.89 1.66 -17.01
N SER A 252 -16.04 1.35 -17.99
CA SER A 252 -14.82 2.11 -18.28
C SER A 252 -13.77 2.15 -17.13
N VAL A 253 -13.54 1.01 -16.49
CA VAL A 253 -12.40 0.85 -15.55
C VAL A 253 -11.09 0.90 -16.32
N SER A 254 -10.16 1.74 -15.88
CA SER A 254 -8.84 1.89 -16.47
C SER A 254 -7.72 1.23 -15.66
N ASP A 255 -7.88 1.11 -14.33
CA ASP A 255 -6.83 0.55 -13.46
C ASP A 255 -7.34 0.12 -12.07
N PHE A 256 -6.47 -0.57 -11.33
CA PHE A 256 -6.70 -1.15 -10.00
C PHE A 256 -5.50 -0.92 -9.06
N ALA A 257 -5.77 -0.72 -7.76
CA ALA A 257 -4.72 -0.78 -6.73
C ALA A 257 -5.27 -1.27 -5.37
N LEU A 258 -4.52 -2.13 -4.69
CA LEU A 258 -4.82 -2.54 -3.31
C LEU A 258 -4.59 -1.39 -2.31
N LEU A 259 -5.61 -1.06 -1.53
CA LEU A 259 -5.52 -0.12 -0.42
C LEU A 259 -5.10 -0.80 0.88
N SER A 260 -5.64 -2.00 1.10
CA SER A 260 -5.41 -2.86 2.26
C SER A 260 -5.63 -4.32 1.85
N PRO A 261 -5.39 -5.30 2.74
CA PRO A 261 -5.72 -6.70 2.46
C PRO A 261 -7.22 -6.95 2.23
N ARG A 262 -8.10 -5.99 2.50
CA ARG A 262 -9.57 -6.14 2.38
C ARG A 262 -10.23 -5.03 1.57
N ALA A 263 -9.45 -4.20 0.89
CA ALA A 263 -9.97 -3.09 0.11
C ALA A 263 -9.07 -2.73 -1.08
N PHE A 264 -9.69 -2.28 -2.15
CA PHE A 264 -9.01 -1.79 -3.34
C PHE A 264 -9.72 -0.58 -3.94
N ILE A 265 -9.05 0.11 -4.85
CA ILE A 265 -9.66 1.15 -5.69
C ILE A 265 -9.68 0.73 -7.14
N LEU A 266 -10.68 1.22 -7.85
CA LEU A 266 -10.74 1.23 -9.31
C LEU A 266 -10.69 2.67 -9.79
N GLY A 267 -9.80 2.93 -10.75
CA GLY A 267 -9.85 4.16 -11.55
C GLY A 267 -10.85 3.97 -12.68
N CYS A 268 -11.83 4.86 -12.79
CA CYS A 268 -12.85 4.83 -13.82
C CYS A 268 -12.80 6.11 -14.64
N VAL A 269 -12.96 5.99 -15.95
CA VAL A 269 -13.20 7.13 -16.84
C VAL A 269 -14.68 7.13 -17.21
N ALA A 270 -15.31 8.29 -17.32
CA ALA A 270 -16.72 8.32 -17.72
C ALA A 270 -16.89 7.82 -19.16
N ASN A 271 -17.94 7.03 -19.40
CA ASN A 271 -18.26 6.55 -20.74
C ASN A 271 -18.92 7.70 -21.55
N PRO A 272 -18.32 8.15 -22.66
CA PRO A 272 -18.87 9.22 -23.48
C PRO A 272 -20.27 8.92 -24.04
N ASP A 273 -20.66 7.64 -24.14
CA ASP A 273 -21.93 7.20 -24.71
C ASP A 273 -23.05 6.99 -23.68
N SER A 274 -22.83 7.31 -22.40
CA SER A 274 -23.87 7.18 -21.37
C SER A 274 -24.85 8.38 -21.40
N PRO A 275 -26.14 8.18 -21.74
CA PRO A 275 -27.10 9.28 -21.81
C PRO A 275 -27.39 9.83 -20.41
N GLY A 276 -27.24 11.16 -20.24
CA GLY A 276 -27.65 11.88 -19.02
C GLY A 276 -26.53 12.26 -18.05
N THR A 277 -25.28 11.88 -18.30
CA THR A 277 -24.12 12.40 -17.57
C THR A 277 -23.52 13.60 -18.32
N PRO A 278 -23.75 14.86 -17.89
CA PRO A 278 -23.06 15.99 -18.50
C PRO A 278 -21.55 15.82 -18.26
N ASN A 279 -20.80 15.63 -19.36
CA ASN A 279 -19.34 15.69 -19.48
C ASN A 279 -18.52 14.85 -18.48
N SER A 280 -18.20 13.62 -18.89
CA SER A 280 -16.87 12.96 -18.81
C SER A 280 -15.96 13.15 -17.58
N ALA A 281 -16.49 13.43 -16.38
CA ALA A 281 -15.67 13.43 -15.16
C ALA A 281 -15.27 11.98 -14.79
N GLY A 282 -13.97 11.76 -14.55
CA GLY A 282 -13.53 10.46 -14.04
C GLY A 282 -13.92 10.23 -12.59
N GLU A 283 -13.76 9.00 -12.13
CA GLU A 283 -14.08 8.61 -10.76
C GLU A 283 -13.01 7.69 -10.18
N ILE A 284 -12.83 7.75 -8.86
CA ILE A 284 -12.11 6.72 -8.10
C ILE A 284 -13.15 6.00 -7.24
N ARG A 285 -13.35 4.72 -7.48
CA ARG A 285 -14.31 3.90 -6.73
C ARG A 285 -13.57 3.03 -5.71
N ILE A 286 -14.05 3.02 -4.47
CA ILE A 286 -13.45 2.29 -3.36
C ILE A 286 -14.29 1.06 -3.09
N TYR A 287 -13.65 -0.11 -3.04
CA TYR A 287 -14.29 -1.38 -2.82
C TYR A 287 -13.74 -2.10 -1.60
N THR A 288 -14.61 -2.82 -0.89
CA THR A 288 -14.25 -3.78 0.16
C THR A 288 -14.67 -5.19 -0.24
N PHE A 289 -14.04 -6.19 0.35
CA PHE A 289 -14.39 -7.60 0.16
C PHE A 289 -14.11 -8.40 1.43
N GLU A 290 -14.79 -9.54 1.55
CA GLU A 290 -14.57 -10.48 2.65
C GLU A 290 -13.32 -11.34 2.40
N GLY A 291 -12.57 -11.66 3.45
CA GLY A 291 -11.29 -12.37 3.33
C GLY A 291 -11.35 -13.90 3.44
N THR A 292 -12.54 -14.47 3.68
CA THR A 292 -12.73 -15.87 4.09
C THR A 292 -13.39 -16.73 3.00
N GLN A 293 -14.11 -16.12 2.07
CA GLN A 293 -14.86 -16.82 1.03
C GLN A 293 -14.95 -15.97 -0.23
N HIS A 294 -15.25 -16.61 -1.36
CA HIS A 294 -15.50 -15.92 -2.61
C HIS A 294 -16.76 -15.08 -2.50
N ASN A 295 -16.64 -13.76 -2.71
CA ASN A 295 -17.78 -12.86 -2.64
C ASN A 295 -17.63 -11.71 -3.65
N HIS A 296 -18.77 -11.12 -4.00
CA HIS A 296 -18.76 -9.88 -4.77
C HIS A 296 -18.26 -8.72 -3.90
N PRO A 297 -17.26 -7.96 -4.36
CA PRO A 297 -16.79 -6.79 -3.64
C PRO A 297 -17.88 -5.71 -3.60
N THR A 298 -17.96 -5.01 -2.47
CA THR A 298 -18.96 -3.96 -2.24
C THR A 298 -18.32 -2.60 -2.46
N CYS A 299 -18.93 -1.75 -3.29
CA CYS A 299 -18.49 -0.35 -3.42
C CYS A 299 -18.88 0.39 -2.13
N VAL A 300 -17.93 1.05 -1.47
CA VAL A 300 -18.15 1.78 -0.21
C VAL A 300 -18.03 3.29 -0.35
N ALA A 301 -17.47 3.78 -1.46
CA ALA A 301 -17.48 5.21 -1.80
C ALA A 301 -17.10 5.42 -3.27
N THR A 302 -17.60 6.50 -3.86
CA THR A 302 -17.18 7.02 -5.17
C THR A 302 -16.65 8.44 -4.99
N LEU A 303 -15.44 8.70 -5.47
CA LEU A 303 -14.80 10.01 -5.42
C LEU A 303 -14.73 10.58 -6.84
N GLY A 304 -15.42 11.68 -7.10
CA GLY A 304 -15.38 12.36 -8.40
C GLY A 304 -14.02 13.03 -8.63
N LEU A 305 -13.48 12.90 -9.84
CA LEU A 305 -12.32 13.64 -10.32
C LEU A 305 -12.75 15.03 -10.83
N PRO A 306 -11.80 15.95 -11.12
CA PRO A 306 -12.14 17.31 -11.55
C PRO A 306 -13.11 17.31 -12.73
N GLN A 307 -14.13 18.17 -12.66
CA GLN A 307 -15.01 18.41 -13.79
C GLN A 307 -14.20 18.96 -14.97
N LEU A 308 -14.56 18.49 -16.17
CA LEU A 308 -13.87 18.86 -17.39
C LEU A 308 -14.68 19.87 -18.18
N ASP A 309 -13.97 20.73 -18.91
CA ASP A 309 -14.56 21.52 -19.98
C ASP A 309 -15.24 20.57 -20.99
N PRO A 310 -16.42 20.91 -21.55
CA PRO A 310 -17.11 20.09 -22.54
C PRO A 310 -16.27 19.57 -23.71
N HIS A 311 -15.17 20.24 -24.04
CA HIS A 311 -14.29 19.86 -25.15
C HIS A 311 -13.08 19.00 -24.73
N ARG A 312 -12.98 18.64 -23.45
CA ARG A 312 -11.86 17.88 -22.88
C ARG A 312 -12.33 16.47 -22.51
N SER A 313 -11.43 15.50 -22.63
CA SER A 313 -11.71 14.12 -22.20
C SER A 313 -10.61 13.56 -21.31
N LEU A 314 -11.01 12.86 -20.25
CA LEU A 314 -10.13 12.03 -19.44
C LEU A 314 -10.12 10.63 -20.04
N GLU A 315 -8.95 10.19 -20.49
CA GLU A 315 -8.80 8.93 -21.20
C GLU A 315 -8.30 7.79 -20.30
N ARG A 316 -7.59 8.14 -19.22
CA ARG A 316 -7.00 7.12 -18.34
C ARG A 316 -6.77 7.60 -16.92
N VAL A 317 -7.15 6.77 -15.96
CA VAL A 317 -6.81 6.89 -14.53
C VAL A 317 -5.95 5.68 -14.15
N VAL A 318 -4.67 5.90 -13.89
CA VAL A 318 -3.73 4.83 -13.48
C VAL A 318 -3.36 5.03 -12.02
N ALA A 319 -3.68 4.10 -11.14
CA ALA A 319 -3.44 4.20 -9.72
C ALA A 319 -2.25 3.33 -9.30
N HIS A 320 -1.35 3.91 -8.52
CA HIS A 320 -0.21 3.20 -7.98
C HIS A 320 -0.04 3.52 -6.50
N SER A 321 0.09 2.49 -5.68
CA SER A 321 0.49 2.62 -4.28
C SER A 321 1.89 2.06 -4.13
N GLY A 322 2.68 2.63 -3.22
CA GLY A 322 3.89 1.97 -2.76
C GLY A 322 3.57 0.57 -2.18
N PRO A 323 4.57 -0.32 -2.13
CA PRO A 323 4.35 -1.72 -1.81
C PRO A 323 3.80 -1.90 -0.39
N PHE A 324 3.07 -3.00 -0.20
CA PHE A 324 2.52 -3.37 1.11
C PHE A 324 3.49 -4.33 1.80
N CYS A 325 3.75 -4.09 3.08
CA CYS A 325 4.50 -5.02 3.92
C CYS A 325 3.58 -5.51 5.05
N ALA A 326 3.44 -6.82 5.24
CA ALA A 326 2.62 -7.35 6.35
C ALA A 326 3.15 -6.98 7.73
N GLY A 327 4.47 -6.76 7.86
CA GLY A 327 5.08 -6.40 9.13
C GLY A 327 6.43 -5.69 9.00
N PRO A 328 7.18 -5.60 10.10
CA PRO A 328 8.57 -5.16 10.06
C PRO A 328 9.47 -6.24 9.46
N LEU A 329 10.53 -5.83 8.77
CA LEU A 329 11.60 -6.74 8.37
C LEU A 329 12.39 -7.21 9.60
N PRO A 330 12.96 -8.43 9.57
CA PRO A 330 13.91 -8.87 10.60
C PRO A 330 15.07 -7.88 10.75
N GLY A 331 15.26 -7.38 11.98
CA GLY A 331 16.32 -6.44 12.34
C GLY A 331 16.00 -4.94 12.13
N ALA A 332 14.83 -4.58 11.58
CA ALA A 332 14.43 -3.19 11.46
C ALA A 332 14.17 -2.55 12.83
N GLN A 333 14.59 -1.30 13.08
CA GLN A 333 14.30 -0.60 14.34
C GLN A 333 12.88 0.02 14.35
N PHE A 334 12.42 0.43 13.19
CA PHE A 334 11.09 0.94 12.90
C PHE A 334 10.74 0.62 11.45
N PHE A 335 9.47 0.74 11.09
CA PHE A 335 8.98 0.45 9.75
C PHE A 335 7.90 1.44 9.32
N LYS A 336 7.65 1.56 8.02
CA LYS A 336 6.62 2.45 7.49
C LYS A 336 5.23 1.87 7.77
N SER A 337 4.31 2.71 8.23
CA SER A 337 2.90 2.30 8.35
C SER A 337 2.27 2.15 6.96
N ASN A 338 1.53 1.07 6.74
CA ASN A 338 0.74 0.90 5.52
C ASN A 338 -0.36 1.98 5.37
N ASP A 339 -0.81 2.56 6.49
CA ASP A 339 -1.81 3.65 6.51
C ASP A 339 -1.22 5.00 6.05
N ASN A 340 0.11 5.14 6.17
CA ASN A 340 0.86 6.33 5.80
C ASN A 340 1.41 6.32 4.36
N ARG A 341 0.97 5.34 3.56
CA ARG A 341 1.31 5.28 2.13
C ARG A 341 0.60 6.39 1.36
N ILE A 342 1.20 6.76 0.23
CA ILE A 342 0.63 7.70 -0.74
C ILE A 342 0.25 6.91 -1.98
N CYS A 343 -0.98 7.09 -2.43
CA CYS A 343 -1.43 6.64 -3.73
C CYS A 343 -1.12 7.75 -4.74
N ALA A 344 -0.30 7.42 -5.74
CA ALA A 344 -0.02 8.27 -6.87
C ALA A 344 -0.91 7.84 -8.04
N ILE A 345 -1.74 8.75 -8.52
CA ILE A 345 -2.72 8.50 -9.58
C ILE A 345 -2.33 9.34 -10.79
N SER A 346 -2.00 8.71 -11.92
CA SER A 346 -1.73 9.40 -13.18
C SER A 346 -3.04 9.57 -13.96
N LEU A 347 -3.36 10.81 -14.28
CA LEU A 347 -4.52 11.22 -15.07
C LEU A 347 -4.03 11.61 -16.47
N THR A 348 -4.53 10.96 -17.51
CA THR A 348 -4.21 11.28 -18.91
C THR A 348 -5.41 11.93 -19.58
N TYR A 349 -5.24 13.15 -20.06
CA TYR A 349 -6.24 13.95 -20.79
C TYR A 349 -5.82 14.15 -22.24
N ASP A 350 -6.80 14.08 -23.15
CA ASP A 350 -6.65 14.38 -24.58
C ASP A 350 -5.39 13.75 -25.23
N ARG A 351 -5.06 12.51 -24.88
CA ARG A 351 -3.89 11.72 -25.36
C ARG A 351 -2.50 12.26 -25.01
N ALA A 352 -2.38 13.44 -24.43
CA ALA A 352 -1.10 14.13 -24.31
C ALA A 352 -0.86 14.74 -22.93
N GLU A 353 -1.87 15.37 -22.33
CA GLU A 353 -1.70 16.04 -21.05
C GLU A 353 -1.74 15.01 -19.93
N VAL A 354 -0.66 14.95 -19.14
CA VAL A 354 -0.60 14.04 -17.99
C VAL A 354 -0.46 14.87 -16.72
N TYR A 355 -1.32 14.58 -15.76
CA TYR A 355 -1.22 15.10 -14.40
C TYR A 355 -1.05 13.95 -13.44
N SER A 356 -0.46 14.27 -12.32
CA SER A 356 -0.27 13.32 -11.24
C SER A 356 -0.93 13.82 -9.99
N LEU A 357 -1.81 12.99 -9.45
CA LEU A 357 -2.62 13.24 -8.27
C LEU A 357 -2.13 12.37 -7.13
N TYR A 358 -1.68 13.00 -6.05
CA TYR A 358 -1.24 12.32 -4.84
C TYR A 358 -2.30 12.37 -3.77
N VAL A 359 -2.70 11.20 -3.26
CA VAL A 359 -3.69 11.07 -2.20
C VAL A 359 -3.12 10.19 -1.10
N HIS A 360 -3.24 10.65 0.14
CA HIS A 360 -2.79 9.86 1.28
C HIS A 360 -3.75 8.68 1.54
N HIS A 361 -3.25 7.45 1.75
CA HIS A 361 -4.08 6.25 1.92
C HIS A 361 -5.12 6.39 3.03
N ARG A 362 -4.75 7.00 4.16
CA ARG A 362 -5.68 7.36 5.25
C ARG A 362 -6.99 8.04 4.80
N TYR A 363 -6.97 8.75 3.68
CA TYR A 363 -8.18 9.39 3.15
C TYR A 363 -9.15 8.38 2.55
N PHE A 364 -8.64 7.34 1.87
CA PHE A 364 -9.48 6.25 1.36
C PHE A 364 -9.96 5.36 2.51
N THR A 365 -9.09 5.08 3.49
CA THR A 365 -9.44 4.15 4.58
C THR A 365 -10.57 4.66 5.48
N LYS A 366 -10.82 5.97 5.54
CA LYS A 366 -11.95 6.55 6.28
C LYS A 366 -13.32 6.01 5.81
N TYR A 367 -13.42 5.56 4.56
CA TYR A 367 -14.63 5.00 3.97
C TYR A 367 -14.81 3.51 4.28
N LEU A 368 -13.75 2.83 4.76
CA LEU A 368 -13.79 1.39 5.06
C LEU A 368 -14.44 1.07 6.41
N VAL A 369 -14.56 2.07 7.29
CA VAL A 369 -15.08 1.90 8.67
C VAL A 369 -16.62 1.86 8.70
N ASN A 370 -17.26 2.31 7.62
CA ASN A 370 -18.71 2.35 7.51
C ASN A 370 -19.20 1.02 6.92
N GLY A 371 -19.62 0.08 7.77
CA GLY A 371 -20.29 -1.16 7.37
C GLY A 371 -21.56 -0.90 6.55
N ASP A 372 -22.02 -1.92 5.83
CA ASP A 372 -23.18 -1.98 4.92
C ASP A 372 -23.98 -0.67 4.80
N ILE A 373 -23.41 0.27 4.04
CA ILE A 373 -24.12 1.49 3.69
C ILE A 373 -25.06 1.10 2.55
N ALA A 374 -26.38 1.18 2.79
CA ALA A 374 -27.40 0.93 1.76
C ALA A 374 -27.22 1.80 0.49
N THR A 375 -26.54 2.95 0.62
CA THR A 375 -26.18 3.81 -0.50
C THR A 375 -24.79 4.41 -0.27
N PRO A 376 -23.75 3.90 -0.94
CA PRO A 376 -22.38 4.41 -0.80
C PRO A 376 -22.29 5.91 -1.16
N PRO A 377 -21.57 6.73 -0.38
CA PRO A 377 -21.42 8.14 -0.67
C PRO A 377 -20.71 8.37 -2.01
N THR A 378 -21.25 9.32 -2.79
CA THR A 378 -20.57 9.90 -3.95
C THR A 378 -20.11 11.30 -3.58
N VAL A 379 -18.80 11.51 -3.53
CA VAL A 379 -18.18 12.75 -3.04
C VAL A 379 -17.62 13.53 -4.24
N PRO A 380 -18.16 14.72 -4.57
CA PRO A 380 -17.71 15.51 -5.70
C PRO A 380 -16.30 16.07 -5.47
N TRP A 381 -15.58 16.34 -6.56
CA TRP A 381 -14.20 16.82 -6.52
C TRP A 381 -14.00 18.00 -5.55
N ASP A 382 -14.87 19.01 -5.61
CA ASP A 382 -14.74 20.23 -4.81
C ASP A 382 -14.79 19.99 -3.30
N GLU A 383 -15.43 18.90 -2.86
CA GLU A 383 -15.51 18.54 -1.44
C GLU A 383 -14.25 17.82 -0.94
N TRP A 384 -13.57 17.05 -1.78
CA TRP A 384 -12.44 16.23 -1.33
C TRP A 384 -11.09 16.56 -1.96
N GLY A 385 -11.05 16.78 -3.27
CA GLY A 385 -9.84 16.93 -4.07
C GLY A 385 -8.93 18.03 -3.53
N PRO A 386 -9.39 19.30 -3.46
CA PRO A 386 -8.56 20.43 -3.00
C PRO A 386 -7.96 20.24 -1.60
N HIS A 387 -8.68 19.57 -0.70
CA HIS A 387 -8.29 19.44 0.70
C HIS A 387 -7.43 18.20 0.97
N HIS A 388 -7.60 17.13 0.19
CA HIS A 388 -7.04 15.81 0.50
C HIS A 388 -6.15 15.24 -0.60
N SER A 389 -5.89 16.00 -1.65
CA SER A 389 -4.99 15.62 -2.73
C SER A 389 -3.99 16.72 -3.09
N ARG A 390 -2.95 16.36 -3.84
CA ARG A 390 -2.04 17.31 -4.51
C ARG A 390 -1.91 16.91 -5.96
N MET A 391 -2.29 17.81 -6.87
CA MET A 391 -2.18 17.59 -8.31
C MET A 391 -0.99 18.38 -8.86
N LEU A 392 -0.12 17.71 -9.61
CA LEU A 392 1.05 18.30 -10.26
C LEU A 392 1.03 18.00 -11.77
N PRO A 393 1.49 18.92 -12.62
CA PRO A 393 1.64 18.64 -14.04
C PRO A 393 2.77 17.62 -14.26
N GLY A 394 2.60 16.79 -15.28
CA GLY A 394 3.56 15.78 -15.69
C GLY A 394 3.21 14.37 -15.21
N ARG A 395 3.86 13.41 -15.85
CA ARG A 395 3.77 12.00 -15.51
C ARG A 395 4.79 11.67 -14.43
N HIS A 396 4.36 11.11 -13.29
CA HIS A 396 5.32 10.40 -12.45
C HIS A 396 5.85 9.19 -13.20
N ARG A 397 7.18 9.14 -13.31
CA ARG A 397 7.87 7.98 -13.84
C ARG A 397 7.96 6.94 -12.73
N PHE A 398 7.28 5.82 -12.92
CA PHE A 398 7.50 4.62 -12.12
C PHE A 398 8.86 4.06 -12.51
N TRP A 399 9.82 4.12 -11.59
CA TRP A 399 11.14 3.52 -11.81
C TRP A 399 11.30 2.19 -11.08
N LEU A 400 10.50 1.95 -10.04
CA LEU A 400 10.48 0.74 -9.21
C LEU A 400 9.05 0.57 -8.67
N ARG A 401 8.50 -0.64 -8.76
CA ARG A 401 7.30 -1.04 -8.01
C ARG A 401 7.69 -1.26 -6.54
#